data_AF-J1SY48-F1
#
_entry.id   AF-J1SY48-F1
#
_cell.length_a   1.000
_cell.length_b   1.000
_cell.length_c   1.000
_cell.angle_alpha   90.00
_cell.angle_beta   90.00
_cell.angle_gamma   90.00
#
_symmetry.space_group_name_H-M   'P 1'
#
loop_
_entity.id
_entity.type
_entity.pdbx_description
1 polymer ?
#
loop_
_entity_poly.entity_id
_entity_poly.type
_entity_poly.pdbx_seq_one_letter_code
_entity_poly.pdbx_strand_id
1 'polypeptide(L)'
;MKPSIFAAFALALTAAGYAQADNRSFEGAALFHDVVQMTCGFNMTPESAKKAAATLGMSNFPTDPMLLAISAVCKEVKKGNRGKVIEIQVPDDRKVNRKVIVEKAPWYASPRM
;
A
#
# COMPACT_ATOMS: atom_id res chain seq x y z
N MET A 1 46.65 7.26 9.96
CA MET A 1 45.55 7.42 8.98
C MET A 1 44.26 7.00 9.64
N LYS A 2 43.20 7.81 9.50
CA LYS A 2 42.01 7.84 10.38
C LYS A 2 40.77 7.42 9.59
N PRO A 3 40.22 6.20 9.75
CA PRO A 3 39.00 5.79 9.08
C PRO A 3 37.83 5.91 10.06
N SER A 4 37.17 7.07 10.11
CA SER A 4 35.98 7.19 10.97
C SER A 4 34.91 8.14 10.43
N ILE A 5 35.05 8.59 9.19
CA ILE A 5 34.10 9.52 8.56
C ILE A 5 33.19 8.77 7.58
N PHE A 6 33.71 7.79 6.82
CA PHE A 6 32.93 7.03 5.85
C PHE A 6 31.81 6.17 6.46
N ALA A 7 32.00 5.63 7.67
CA ALA A 7 30.97 4.84 8.35
C ALA A 7 29.75 5.67 8.76
N ALA A 8 29.96 6.94 9.15
CA ALA A 8 28.88 7.85 9.53
C ALA A 8 28.01 8.27 8.32
N PHE A 9 28.62 8.49 7.15
CA PHE A 9 27.88 8.79 5.92
C PHE A 9 27.04 7.61 5.43
N ALA A 10 27.56 6.38 5.52
CA ALA A 10 26.82 5.18 5.14
C ALA A 10 25.59 4.94 6.04
N LEU A 11 25.70 5.22 7.35
CA LEU A 11 24.58 5.15 8.29
C LEU A 11 23.53 6.24 8.03
N ALA A 12 23.94 7.46 7.68
CA ALA A 12 23.01 8.53 7.33
C ALA A 12 22.24 8.23 6.02
N LEU A 13 22.91 7.67 5.01
CA LEU A 13 22.30 7.28 3.73
C LEU A 13 21.33 6.12 3.87
N THR A 14 21.64 5.12 4.71
CA THR A 14 20.70 4.02 5.00
C THR A 14 19.50 4.52 5.78
N ALA A 15 19.69 5.31 6.85
CA ALA A 15 18.58 5.86 7.62
C ALA A 15 17.67 6.78 6.78
N ALA A 16 18.23 7.65 5.95
CA ALA A 16 17.46 8.50 5.05
C ALA A 16 16.74 7.70 3.95
N GLY A 17 17.36 6.64 3.43
CA GLY A 17 16.75 5.72 2.47
C GLY A 17 15.55 4.98 3.04
N TYR A 18 15.64 4.50 4.29
CA TYR A 18 14.53 3.87 5.00
C TYR A 18 13.39 4.85 5.29
N ALA A 19 13.70 6.04 5.80
CA ALA A 19 12.67 7.06 6.06
C ALA A 19 11.95 7.50 4.78
N GLN A 20 12.66 7.60 3.66
CA GLN A 20 12.06 7.93 2.37
C GLN A 20 11.20 6.78 1.84
N ALA A 21 11.64 5.52 1.96
CA ALA A 21 10.85 4.36 1.54
C ALA A 21 9.55 4.19 2.36
N ASP A 22 9.62 4.48 3.66
CA ASP A 22 8.47 4.43 4.57
C ASP A 22 7.45 5.53 4.22
N ASN A 23 7.93 6.76 3.97
CA ASN A 23 7.06 7.86 3.53
C ASN A 23 6.39 7.57 2.18
N ARG A 24 7.12 6.95 1.24
CA ARG A 24 6.57 6.58 -0.07
C ARG A 24 5.48 5.50 0.01
N SER A 25 5.68 4.53 0.89
CA SER A 25 4.72 3.46 1.14
C SER A 25 3.47 3.99 1.84
N PHE A 26 3.63 4.97 2.74
CA PHE A 26 2.52 5.66 3.39
C PHE A 26 1.66 6.45 2.40
N GLU A 27 2.28 7.24 1.52
CA GLU A 27 1.55 7.97 0.47
C GLU A 27 0.84 7.01 -0.51
N GLY A 28 1.50 5.91 -0.90
CA GLY A 28 0.87 4.87 -1.72
C GLY A 28 -0.32 4.20 -1.02
N ALA A 29 -0.24 3.98 0.29
CA ALA A 29 -1.34 3.41 1.07
C ALA A 29 -2.55 4.35 1.15
N ALA A 30 -2.33 5.64 1.39
CA ALA A 30 -3.40 6.65 1.43
C ALA A 30 -4.10 6.75 0.07
N LEU A 31 -3.33 6.84 -1.01
CA LEU A 31 -3.90 6.91 -2.36
C LEU A 31 -4.67 5.64 -2.74
N PHE A 32 -4.14 4.47 -2.39
CA PHE A 32 -4.84 3.19 -2.62
C PHE A 32 -6.17 3.14 -1.86
N HIS A 33 -6.16 3.54 -0.58
CA HIS A 33 -7.35 3.61 0.26
C HIS A 33 -8.43 4.51 -0.39
N ASP A 34 -8.07 5.75 -0.71
CA ASP A 34 -9.01 6.76 -1.20
C ASP A 34 -9.59 6.38 -2.56
N VAL A 35 -8.75 5.90 -3.49
CA VAL A 35 -9.22 5.49 -4.81
C VAL A 35 -10.15 4.30 -4.71
N VAL A 36 -9.85 3.28 -3.90
CA VAL A 36 -10.74 2.14 -3.73
C VAL A 36 -12.06 2.54 -3.05
N GLN A 37 -12.02 3.42 -2.06
CA GLN A 37 -13.21 3.96 -1.42
C GLN A 37 -14.10 4.69 -2.44
N MET A 38 -13.52 5.58 -3.24
CA MET A 38 -14.24 6.40 -4.22
C MET A 38 -14.74 5.59 -5.42
N THR A 39 -13.92 4.69 -5.97
CA THR A 39 -14.20 4.01 -7.24
C THR A 39 -14.89 2.66 -7.06
N CYS A 40 -14.50 1.90 -6.02
CA CYS A 40 -15.05 0.57 -5.76
C CYS A 40 -16.17 0.61 -4.71
N GLY A 41 -16.35 1.71 -3.97
CA GLY A 41 -17.31 1.77 -2.87
C GLY A 41 -16.93 0.84 -1.70
N PHE A 42 -15.63 0.56 -1.55
CA PHE A 42 -15.11 -0.29 -0.49
C PHE A 42 -14.22 0.52 0.43
N ASN A 43 -14.69 0.69 1.66
CA ASN A 43 -13.95 1.40 2.69
C ASN A 43 -13.05 0.41 3.42
N MET A 44 -11.73 0.50 3.25
CA MET A 44 -10.77 -0.43 3.86
C MET A 44 -10.15 0.13 5.13
N THR A 45 -9.57 -0.71 5.99
CA THR A 45 -8.82 -0.22 7.15
C THR A 45 -7.49 0.39 6.71
N PRO A 46 -7.03 1.47 7.35
CA PRO A 46 -5.75 2.09 7.00
C PRO A 46 -4.56 1.14 7.23
N GLU A 47 -4.65 0.23 8.20
CA GLU A 47 -3.66 -0.82 8.43
C GLU A 47 -3.60 -1.81 7.28
N SER A 48 -4.77 -2.22 6.74
CA SER A 48 -4.81 -3.12 5.58
C SER A 48 -4.33 -2.43 4.31
N ALA A 49 -4.63 -1.15 4.13
CA ALA A 49 -4.10 -0.33 3.03
C ALA A 49 -2.57 -0.24 3.08
N LYS A 50 -2.00 0.07 4.26
CA LYS A 50 -0.55 0.10 4.47
C LYS A 50 0.10 -1.25 4.19
N LYS A 51 -0.49 -2.33 4.69
CA LYS A 51 0.01 -3.69 4.46
C LYS A 51 -0.05 -4.06 2.98
N ALA A 52 -1.13 -3.71 2.28
CA ALA A 52 -1.28 -3.92 0.85
C ALA A 52 -0.23 -3.15 0.06
N ALA A 53 -0.06 -1.86 0.35
CA ALA A 53 0.92 -0.99 -0.27
C ALA A 53 2.35 -1.52 -0.09
N ALA A 54 2.72 -1.87 1.15
CA ALA A 54 4.04 -2.44 1.45
C ALA A 54 4.27 -3.81 0.77
N THR A 55 3.24 -4.67 0.72
CA THR A 55 3.35 -6.01 0.11
C THR A 55 3.48 -5.94 -1.41
N LEU A 56 2.84 -4.95 -2.03
CA LEU A 56 2.80 -4.80 -3.49
C LEU A 56 3.84 -3.82 -4.04
N GLY A 57 4.65 -3.21 -3.16
CA GLY A 57 5.63 -2.21 -3.55
C GLY A 57 4.97 -0.94 -4.13
N MET A 58 3.81 -0.55 -3.60
CA MET A 58 3.14 0.68 -4.02
C MET A 58 3.93 1.89 -3.56
N SER A 59 3.92 2.93 -4.38
CA SER A 59 4.53 4.22 -4.08
C SER A 59 3.53 5.34 -4.33
N ASN A 60 4.00 6.57 -4.24
CA ASN A 60 3.24 7.83 -4.18
C ASN A 60 2.51 8.18 -5.48
N PHE A 61 2.78 7.43 -6.55
CA PHE A 61 2.12 7.57 -7.84
C PHE A 61 1.40 6.28 -8.22
N PRO A 62 0.31 6.35 -9.00
CA PRO A 62 -0.34 5.17 -9.53
C PRO A 62 0.66 4.34 -10.34
N THR A 63 1.09 3.22 -9.76
CA THR A 63 1.93 2.23 -10.41
C THR A 63 1.07 1.07 -10.91
N ASP A 64 1.60 0.27 -11.83
CA ASP A 64 0.91 -0.92 -12.34
C ASP A 64 0.35 -1.83 -11.21
N PRO A 65 1.10 -2.14 -10.13
CA PRO A 65 0.59 -2.93 -9.00
C PRO A 65 -0.64 -2.30 -8.32
N MET A 66 -0.67 -0.97 -8.20
CA MET A 66 -1.77 -0.25 -7.56
C MET A 66 -3.04 -0.29 -8.42
N LEU A 67 -2.93 -0.02 -9.72
CA LEU A 67 -4.07 -0.09 -10.65
C LEU A 67 -4.66 -1.51 -10.71
N LEU A 68 -3.79 -2.52 -10.74
CA LEU A 68 -4.21 -3.92 -10.70
C LEU A 68 -4.90 -4.26 -9.38
N ALA A 69 -4.35 -3.83 -8.24
CA ALA A 69 -4.96 -4.03 -6.93
C ALA A 69 -6.36 -3.38 -6.85
N ILE A 70 -6.50 -2.13 -7.29
CA ILE A 70 -7.79 -1.42 -7.33
C ILE A 70 -8.79 -2.21 -8.18
N SER A 71 -8.39 -2.63 -9.38
CA SER A 71 -9.25 -3.40 -10.29
C SER A 71 -9.72 -4.72 -9.67
N ALA A 72 -8.83 -5.41 -8.94
CA ALA A 72 -9.13 -6.67 -8.27
C ALA A 72 -10.12 -6.46 -7.11
N VAL A 73 -9.94 -5.42 -6.29
CA VAL A 73 -10.89 -5.09 -5.23
C VAL A 73 -12.25 -4.73 -5.81
N CYS A 74 -12.30 -3.84 -6.80
CA CYS A 74 -13.53 -3.48 -7.50
C CYS A 74 -14.25 -4.70 -8.08
N LYS A 75 -13.51 -5.66 -8.65
CA LYS A 75 -14.08 -6.90 -9.18
C LYS A 75 -14.73 -7.75 -8.08
N GLU A 76 -14.07 -7.91 -6.94
CA GLU A 76 -14.64 -8.65 -5.79
C GLU A 76 -15.87 -7.95 -5.21
N VAL A 77 -15.83 -6.63 -5.06
CA VAL A 77 -16.99 -5.85 -4.60
C VAL A 77 -18.18 -5.99 -5.56
N LYS A 78 -17.94 -5.94 -6.88
CA LYS A 78 -18.97 -6.12 -7.92
C LYS A 78 -19.58 -7.52 -7.93
N LYS A 79 -18.81 -8.56 -7.57
CA LYS A 79 -19.33 -9.93 -7.39
C LYS A 79 -20.24 -10.08 -6.16
N GLY A 80 -20.45 -9.00 -5.40
CA GLY A 80 -21.23 -9.03 -4.15
C GLY A 80 -20.39 -9.39 -2.92
N ASN A 81 -19.08 -9.57 -3.07
CA ASN A 81 -18.18 -9.82 -1.95
C ASN A 81 -17.90 -8.50 -1.20
N ARG A 82 -18.90 -8.05 -0.43
CA ARG A 82 -18.83 -6.88 0.46
C ARG A 82 -18.55 -7.26 1.91
N GLY A 83 -18.01 -8.46 2.12
CA GLY A 83 -17.70 -9.04 3.42
C GLY A 83 -16.71 -8.19 4.23
N LYS A 84 -16.39 -8.66 5.45
CA LYS A 84 -15.41 -7.97 6.31
C LYS A 84 -14.01 -7.94 5.70
N VAL A 85 -13.73 -8.81 4.74
CA VAL A 85 -12.40 -9.01 4.17
C VAL A 85 -12.54 -9.33 2.68
N ILE A 86 -11.68 -8.73 1.86
CA ILE A 86 -11.50 -9.08 0.45
C ILE A 86 -10.06 -9.57 0.27
N GLU A 87 -9.93 -10.72 -0.37
CA GLU A 87 -8.64 -11.25 -0.77
C GLU A 87 -8.42 -10.97 -2.26
N ILE A 88 -7.27 -10.40 -2.60
CA ILE A 88 -6.85 -10.16 -3.98
C ILE A 88 -5.51 -10.83 -4.23
N GLN A 89 -5.29 -11.26 -5.47
CA GLN A 89 -4.01 -11.77 -5.93
C GLN A 89 -3.57 -10.95 -7.14
N VAL A 90 -2.50 -10.19 -6.99
CA VAL A 90 -1.97 -9.28 -8.03
C VAL A 90 -0.45 -9.28 -7.99
N PRO A 91 0.22 -8.98 -9.12
CA PRO A 91 1.68 -8.86 -9.14
C PRO A 91 2.15 -7.65 -8.32
N ASP A 92 3.25 -7.83 -7.58
CA ASP A 92 4.00 -6.74 -6.96
C ASP A 92 4.85 -5.97 -7.98
N ASP A 93 5.61 -4.97 -7.51
CA ASP A 93 6.57 -4.18 -8.30
C ASP A 93 7.63 -5.04 -9.03
N ARG A 94 7.89 -6.25 -8.53
CA ARG A 94 8.81 -7.24 -9.12
C ARG A 94 8.11 -8.26 -10.01
N LYS A 95 6.82 -8.04 -10.35
CA LYS A 95 5.97 -8.91 -11.16
C LYS A 95 5.71 -10.30 -10.53
N VAL A 96 5.88 -10.42 -9.22
CA VAL A 96 5.58 -11.66 -8.48
C VAL A 96 4.16 -11.57 -7.96
N ASN A 97 3.32 -12.57 -8.25
CA ASN A 97 1.95 -12.60 -7.73
C ASN A 97 1.94 -12.71 -6.21
N ARG A 98 1.43 -11.69 -5.53
CA ARG A 98 1.23 -11.65 -4.08
C ARG A 98 -0.25 -11.72 -3.76
N LYS A 99 -0.55 -12.49 -2.72
CA LYS A 99 -1.87 -12.52 -2.10
C LYS A 99 -1.93 -11.45 -1.02
N VAL A 100 -2.93 -10.59 -1.10
CA VAL A 100 -3.15 -9.48 -0.19
C VAL A 100 -4.57 -9.56 0.35
N ILE A 101 -4.71 -9.27 1.63
CA ILE A 101 -5.97 -9.26 2.34
C ILE A 101 -6.26 -7.81 2.71
N VAL A 102 -7.34 -7.26 2.16
CA VAL A 102 -7.85 -5.93 2.51
C VAL A 102 -9.08 -6.07 3.39
N GLU A 103 -9.02 -5.44 4.55
CA GLU A 103 -10.07 -5.53 5.57
C GLU A 103 -10.99 -4.33 5.44
N LYS A 104 -12.29 -4.55 5.61
CA LYS A 104 -13.30 -3.51 5.52
C LYS A 104 -13.36 -2.73 6.82
N ALA A 105 -13.30 -1.40 6.72
CA ALA A 105 -13.58 -0.50 7.82
C ALA A 105 -15.04 -0.01 7.78
N PRO A 106 -15.67 0.25 8.94
CA PRO A 106 -16.89 1.03 9.00
C PRO A 106 -16.68 2.41 8.35
N TRP A 107 -17.68 2.92 7.63
CA TRP A 107 -17.57 4.23 6.93
C TRP A 107 -17.30 5.42 7.86
N TYR A 108 -17.69 5.32 9.13
CA TYR A 108 -17.41 6.33 10.16
C TYR A 108 -16.01 6.19 10.78
N ALA A 109 -15.31 5.09 10.51
CA ALA A 109 -14.01 4.75 11.11
C ALA A 109 -12.83 5.08 10.19
N SER A 110 -13.07 5.56 8.97
CA SER A 110 -11.97 6.05 8.14
C SER A 110 -11.47 7.37 8.71
N PRO A 111 -10.19 7.44 9.10
CA PRO A 111 -9.56 8.73 9.33
C PRO A 111 -9.70 9.52 8.04
N ARG A 112 -10.14 10.78 8.10
CA ARG A 112 -9.78 11.73 7.04
C ARG A 112 -8.26 11.86 7.16
N MET A 113 -7.53 11.11 6.33
CA MET A 113 -6.07 11.23 6.23
C MET A 113 -5.70 12.60 5.65
#